data_AF-A0A925MCU8-F1
#
_entry.id   AF-A0A925MCU8-F1
#
_cell.length_a   1.000
_cell.length_b   1.000
_cell.length_c   1.000
_cell.angle_alpha   90.00
_cell.angle_beta   90.00
_cell.angle_gamma   90.00
#
_symmetry.space_group_name_H-M   'P 1'
#
loop_
_entity.id
_entity.type
_entity.pdbx_description
1 polymer ?
#
loop_
_entity_poly.entity_id
_entity_poly.type
_entity_poly.pdbx_seq_one_letter_code
_entity_poly.pdbx_strand_id
1 'polypeptide(L)'
;VAALDREAPGVAWLTSRVCGHARKFDVDDAWTEAPAELALPGLVRPVLLRRRNYHAILRKILDDAGGSFADLVVIGDIFELDLAMPLALGARIGLVSSPQTPAYERAFVASHPRGKIIEDLRDIPRFAFG
;
A
#
# COMPACT_ATOMS: atom_id res chain seq x y z
N VAL A 1 4.07 -21.07 7.44
CA VAL A 1 4.74 -20.25 8.48
C VAL A 1 5.88 -21.00 9.17
N ALA A 2 5.64 -22.15 9.82
CA ALA A 2 6.71 -23.03 10.32
C ALA A 2 7.67 -23.57 9.23
N ALA A 3 7.26 -23.52 7.96
CA ALA A 3 8.12 -23.85 6.81
C ALA A 3 9.13 -22.71 6.47
N LEU A 4 8.67 -21.45 6.45
CA LEU A 4 9.50 -20.27 6.16
C LEU A 4 10.64 -20.11 7.16
N ASP A 5 10.43 -20.49 8.42
CA ASP A 5 11.44 -20.36 9.47
C ASP A 5 12.55 -21.43 9.39
N ARG A 6 12.25 -22.58 8.78
CA ARG A 6 13.27 -23.59 8.46
C ARG A 6 14.07 -23.22 7.20
N GLU A 7 13.48 -22.47 6.29
CA GLU A 7 14.04 -22.16 4.97
C GLU A 7 14.81 -20.83 4.94
N ALA A 8 14.46 -19.87 5.81
CA ALA A 8 15.14 -18.58 5.92
C ALA A 8 15.35 -18.19 7.40
N PRO A 9 16.45 -18.63 8.04
CA PRO A 9 16.76 -18.26 9.42
C PRO A 9 16.79 -16.74 9.58
N GLY A 10 16.01 -16.20 10.52
CA GLY A 10 16.00 -14.76 10.84
C GLY A 10 14.75 -13.98 10.42
N VAL A 11 13.76 -14.61 9.78
CA VAL A 11 12.44 -13.98 9.51
C VAL A 11 11.32 -14.43 10.43
N ALA A 12 11.59 -15.34 11.38
CA ALA A 12 10.64 -15.81 12.41
C ALA A 12 9.81 -14.68 13.02
N TRP A 13 10.49 -13.60 13.40
CA TRP A 13 9.92 -12.46 14.10
C TRP A 13 8.87 -11.71 13.27
N LEU A 14 8.88 -11.87 11.93
CA LEU A 14 7.86 -11.26 11.07
C LEU A 14 6.51 -11.94 11.23
N THR A 15 6.46 -13.21 11.63
CA THR A 15 5.22 -13.99 11.58
C THR A 15 4.11 -13.43 12.47
N SER A 16 4.46 -12.89 13.64
CA SER A 16 3.51 -12.18 14.52
C SER A 16 3.07 -10.82 13.98
N ARG A 17 3.79 -10.28 12.99
CA ARG A 17 3.50 -9.00 12.32
C ARG A 17 2.79 -9.16 10.99
N VAL A 18 2.61 -10.39 10.49
CA VAL A 18 1.89 -10.66 9.25
C VAL A 18 0.39 -10.57 9.49
N CYS A 19 -0.25 -9.57 8.89
CA CYS A 19 -1.69 -9.46 8.79
C CYS A 19 -2.16 -9.95 7.40
N GLY A 20 -2.67 -11.17 7.32
CA GLY A 20 -3.16 -11.78 6.08
C GLY A 20 -4.59 -11.39 5.71
N HIS A 21 -5.09 -11.94 4.59
CA HIS A 21 -6.48 -11.77 4.14
C HIS A 21 -6.94 -10.31 3.91
N ALA A 22 -6.05 -9.43 3.43
CA ALA A 22 -6.38 -8.04 3.13
C ALA A 22 -7.44 -7.86 2.04
N ARG A 23 -7.57 -8.81 1.11
CA ARG A 23 -8.52 -8.77 -0.02
C ARG A 23 -8.59 -7.39 -0.67
N LYS A 24 -7.43 -6.85 -1.08
CA LYS A 24 -7.30 -5.51 -1.66
C LYS A 24 -8.11 -5.34 -2.95
N PHE A 25 -8.57 -6.43 -3.55
CA PHE A 25 -9.43 -6.43 -4.72
C PHE A 25 -10.93 -6.31 -4.39
N ASP A 26 -11.35 -6.54 -3.14
CA ASP A 26 -12.76 -6.48 -2.74
C ASP A 26 -13.20 -5.02 -2.55
N VAL A 27 -14.13 -4.58 -3.39
CA VAL A 27 -14.78 -3.26 -3.32
C VAL A 27 -16.11 -3.38 -2.58
N ASP A 28 -16.40 -2.42 -1.71
CA ASP A 28 -17.63 -2.28 -0.92
C ASP A 28 -18.18 -0.86 -1.09
N ASP A 29 -19.05 -0.66 -2.08
CA ASP A 29 -19.60 0.65 -2.42
C ASP A 29 -20.45 1.28 -1.29
N ALA A 30 -20.96 0.46 -0.37
CA ALA A 30 -21.75 0.92 0.77
C ALA A 30 -20.87 1.51 1.89
N TRP A 31 -19.58 1.20 1.91
CA TRP A 31 -18.64 1.73 2.90
C TRP A 31 -18.06 3.08 2.46
N THR A 32 -18.21 4.12 3.29
CA THR A 32 -17.99 5.52 2.89
C THR A 32 -16.82 6.23 3.59
N GLU A 33 -15.99 5.51 4.35
CA GLU A 33 -14.85 6.13 5.06
C GLU A 33 -13.64 6.40 4.16
N ALA A 34 -13.70 6.02 2.88
CA ALA A 34 -12.77 6.44 1.84
C ALA A 34 -13.53 7.14 0.69
N PRO A 35 -12.86 8.02 -0.08
CA PRO A 35 -13.40 8.50 -1.35
C PRO A 35 -13.87 7.32 -2.22
N ALA A 36 -14.87 7.52 -3.07
CA ALA A 36 -15.35 6.45 -3.94
C ALA A 36 -14.28 6.04 -4.96
N GLU A 37 -13.63 7.04 -5.54
CA GLU A 37 -12.74 6.87 -6.69
C GLU A 37 -11.59 7.87 -6.71
N LEU A 38 -10.55 7.51 -7.46
CA LEU A 38 -9.44 8.36 -7.85
C LEU A 38 -9.28 8.33 -9.36
N ALA A 39 -9.33 9.50 -10.00
CA ALA A 39 -8.97 9.65 -11.40
C ALA A 39 -7.46 9.64 -11.56
N LEU A 40 -6.96 8.80 -12.46
CA LEU A 40 -5.53 8.65 -12.71
C LEU A 40 -5.22 9.07 -14.16
N PRO A 41 -4.44 10.13 -14.40
CA PRO A 41 -4.12 10.57 -15.75
C PRO A 41 -3.49 9.45 -16.58
N GLY A 42 -4.06 9.12 -17.73
CA GLY A 42 -3.61 8.00 -18.58
C GLY A 42 -4.36 6.68 -18.36
N LEU A 43 -5.26 6.61 -17.37
CA LEU A 43 -6.22 5.52 -17.21
C LEU A 43 -7.64 6.02 -17.54
N VAL A 44 -8.34 5.32 -18.43
CA VAL A 44 -9.68 5.73 -18.90
C VAL A 44 -10.75 5.59 -17.82
N ARG A 45 -10.60 4.57 -16.95
CA ARG A 45 -11.53 4.32 -15.84
C ARG A 45 -10.97 4.87 -14.52
N PRO A 46 -11.84 5.21 -13.55
CA PRO A 46 -11.37 5.51 -12.20
C PRO A 46 -10.77 4.28 -11.51
N VAL A 47 -9.93 4.55 -10.52
CA VAL A 47 -9.52 3.57 -9.51
C VAL A 47 -10.54 3.61 -8.37
N LEU A 48 -11.22 2.50 -8.10
CA LEU A 48 -12.19 2.40 -7.00
C LEU A 48 -11.47 2.21 -5.66
N LEU A 49 -11.75 3.04 -4.66
CA LEU A 49 -10.97 3.08 -3.43
C LEU A 49 -11.67 2.45 -2.22
N ARG A 50 -12.97 2.17 -2.31
CA ARG A 50 -13.77 1.68 -1.18
C ARG A 50 -13.51 0.21 -0.87
N ARG A 51 -12.37 -0.09 -0.22
CA ARG A 51 -11.92 -1.45 0.09
C ARG A 51 -11.96 -1.70 1.59
N ARG A 52 -13.17 -1.85 2.12
CA ARG A 52 -13.43 -1.93 3.57
C ARG A 52 -12.55 -2.93 4.30
N ASN A 53 -12.36 -4.13 3.73
CA ASN A 53 -11.56 -5.16 4.39
C ASN A 53 -10.07 -4.80 4.45
N TYR A 54 -9.52 -4.20 3.39
CA TYR A 54 -8.14 -3.72 3.40
C TYR A 54 -7.97 -2.57 4.40
N HIS A 55 -8.92 -1.62 4.41
CA HIS A 55 -8.94 -0.53 5.38
C HIS A 55 -8.95 -1.05 6.83
N ALA A 56 -9.81 -2.04 7.15
CA ALA A 56 -9.90 -2.60 8.49
C ALA A 56 -8.57 -3.20 8.97
N ILE A 57 -7.81 -3.84 8.09
CA ILE A 57 -6.47 -4.34 8.42
C ILE A 57 -5.50 -3.20 8.71
N LEU A 58 -5.46 -2.18 7.84
CA LEU A 58 -4.58 -1.02 8.05
C LEU A 58 -4.95 -0.27 9.34
N ARG A 59 -6.24 -0.12 9.64
CA ARG A 59 -6.71 0.48 10.88
C ARG A 59 -6.27 -0.31 12.09
N LYS A 60 -6.43 -1.63 12.09
CA LYS A 60 -5.93 -2.47 13.19
C LYS A 60 -4.43 -2.27 13.43
N ILE A 61 -3.62 -2.27 12.37
CA ILE A 61 -2.17 -2.04 12.46
C ILE A 61 -1.86 -0.67 13.06
N LEU A 62 -2.60 0.36 12.64
CA LEU A 62 -2.46 1.72 13.14
C LEU A 62 -2.91 1.86 14.59
N ASP A 63 -4.01 1.22 14.98
CA ASP A 63 -4.53 1.22 16.34
C ASP A 63 -3.54 0.55 17.30
N ASP A 64 -2.97 -0.59 16.90
CA ASP A 64 -1.93 -1.30 17.66
C ASP A 64 -0.65 -0.45 17.82
N ALA A 65 -0.37 0.43 16.86
CA ALA A 65 0.78 1.34 16.88
C ALA A 65 0.46 2.74 17.46
N GLY A 66 -0.80 3.04 17.79
CA GLY A 66 -1.24 4.37 18.23
C GLY A 66 -1.10 5.46 17.17
N GLY A 67 -1.20 5.12 15.88
CA GLY A 67 -0.94 6.01 14.75
C GLY A 67 -2.15 6.33 13.87
N SER A 68 -1.91 7.19 12.88
CA SER A 68 -2.88 7.58 11.86
C SER A 68 -2.37 7.22 10.45
N PHE A 69 -3.22 7.38 9.44
CA PHE A 69 -2.77 7.19 8.05
C PHE A 69 -1.66 8.17 7.67
N ALA A 70 -1.56 9.36 8.29
CA ALA A 70 -0.47 10.29 8.02
C ALA A 70 0.90 9.75 8.46
N ASP A 71 0.91 8.83 9.43
CA ASP A 71 2.11 8.15 9.96
C ASP A 71 2.45 6.88 9.18
N LEU A 72 1.52 6.40 8.33
CA LEU A 72 1.66 5.17 7.57
C LEU A 72 2.52 5.36 6.32
N VAL A 73 3.39 4.39 6.08
CA VAL A 73 4.05 4.18 4.78
C VAL A 73 3.60 2.84 4.22
N VAL A 74 3.05 2.84 3.00
CA VAL A 74 2.68 1.61 2.29
C VAL A 74 3.60 1.41 1.10
N ILE A 75 4.22 0.24 1.03
CA ILE A 75 5.09 -0.17 -0.08
C ILE A 75 4.41 -1.32 -0.82
N GLY A 76 4.33 -1.22 -2.14
CA GLY A 76 3.68 -2.21 -2.99
C GLY A 76 4.06 -2.00 -4.45
N ASP A 77 3.76 -2.98 -5.28
CA ASP A 77 4.08 -3.03 -6.71
C ASP A 77 2.87 -2.74 -7.61
N ILE A 78 1.65 -2.76 -7.06
CA ILE A 78 0.43 -2.45 -7.79
C ILE A 78 -0.20 -1.18 -7.21
N PHE A 79 -0.11 -0.06 -7.93
CA PHE A 79 -0.65 1.21 -7.44
C PHE A 79 -2.13 1.12 -7.08
N GLU A 80 -2.95 0.58 -7.98
CA GLU A 80 -4.40 0.51 -7.81
C GLU A 80 -4.81 -0.27 -6.54
N LEU A 81 -4.16 -1.41 -6.26
CA LEU A 81 -4.55 -2.31 -5.18
C LEU A 81 -3.88 -1.96 -3.85
N ASP A 82 -2.58 -1.69 -3.89
CA ASP A 82 -1.79 -1.50 -2.67
C ASP A 82 -1.82 -0.04 -2.21
N LEU A 83 -1.74 0.91 -3.14
CA LEU A 83 -1.28 2.27 -2.81
C LEU A 83 -2.39 3.32 -2.91
N ALA A 84 -3.33 3.18 -3.82
CA ALA A 84 -4.30 4.22 -4.14
C ALA A 84 -5.19 4.59 -2.95
N MET A 85 -5.77 3.60 -2.25
CA MET A 85 -6.62 3.87 -1.09
C MET A 85 -5.81 4.43 0.10
N PRO A 86 -4.66 3.84 0.51
CA PRO A 86 -3.85 4.44 1.56
C PRO A 86 -3.40 5.86 1.26
N LEU A 87 -3.01 6.16 0.01
CA LEU A 87 -2.64 7.50 -0.42
C LEU A 87 -3.79 8.49 -0.23
N ALA A 88 -5.00 8.12 -0.68
CA ALA A 88 -6.19 8.94 -0.55
C ALA A 88 -6.58 9.22 0.92
N LEU A 89 -6.21 8.33 1.83
CA LEU A 89 -6.40 8.48 3.28
C LEU A 89 -5.24 9.21 3.98
N GLY A 90 -4.21 9.62 3.24
CA GLY A 90 -3.11 10.45 3.74
C GLY A 90 -1.77 9.72 3.97
N ALA A 91 -1.66 8.44 3.65
CA ALA A 91 -0.40 7.71 3.76
C ALA A 91 0.67 8.21 2.78
N ARG A 92 1.94 7.96 3.14
CA ARG A 92 3.04 7.97 2.17
C ARG A 92 3.04 6.64 1.43
N ILE A 93 3.35 6.65 0.14
CA ILE A 93 3.38 5.44 -0.68
C ILE A 93 4.71 5.28 -1.40
N GLY A 94 5.17 4.04 -1.48
CA GLY A 94 6.31 3.63 -2.30
C GLY A 94 5.86 2.62 -3.35
N LEU A 95 5.92 3.01 -4.62
CA LEU A 95 5.68 2.11 -5.75
C LEU A 95 6.99 1.41 -6.10
N VAL A 96 7.09 0.11 -5.78
CA VAL A 96 8.16 -0.75 -6.27
C VAL A 96 7.93 -0.94 -7.75
N SER A 97 8.78 -0.34 -8.56
CA SER A 97 8.58 -0.34 -9.99
C SER A 97 9.41 -1.43 -10.67
N SER A 98 8.81 -2.00 -11.70
CA SER A 98 9.44 -2.93 -12.64
C SER A 98 9.22 -2.41 -14.06
N PRO A 99 9.90 -3.01 -15.07
CA PRO A 99 9.61 -2.69 -16.47
C PRO A 99 8.16 -2.90 -16.89
N GLN A 100 7.38 -3.68 -16.13
CA GLN A 100 5.97 -3.94 -16.38
C GLN A 100 5.03 -2.94 -15.70
N THR A 101 5.53 -2.09 -14.79
CA THR A 101 4.71 -1.06 -14.15
C THR A 101 4.20 -0.08 -15.22
N PRO A 102 2.88 0.16 -15.32
CA PRO A 102 2.34 1.08 -16.31
C PRO A 102 2.91 2.49 -16.18
N ALA A 103 3.23 3.11 -17.32
CA ALA A 103 3.86 4.43 -17.34
C ALA A 103 3.02 5.51 -16.64
N TYR A 104 1.69 5.40 -16.70
CA TYR A 104 0.79 6.33 -16.03
C TYR A 104 0.87 6.24 -14.50
N GLU A 105 1.05 5.04 -13.93
CA GLU A 105 1.22 4.85 -12.49
C GLU A 105 2.55 5.46 -12.05
N ARG A 106 3.63 5.18 -12.80
CA ARG A 106 4.95 5.76 -12.54
C ARG A 106 4.90 7.29 -12.56
N ALA A 107 4.27 7.88 -13.58
CA ALA A 107 4.16 9.33 -13.72
C ALA A 107 3.34 9.96 -12.58
N PHE A 108 2.21 9.34 -12.22
CA PHE A 108 1.38 9.83 -11.12
C PHE A 108 2.12 9.78 -9.79
N VAL A 109 2.71 8.63 -9.42
CA VAL A 109 3.41 8.48 -8.14
C VAL A 109 4.63 9.40 -8.06
N ALA A 110 5.38 9.56 -9.16
CA ALA A 110 6.54 10.46 -9.20
C ALA A 110 6.20 11.95 -9.03
N SER A 111 4.97 12.35 -9.41
CA SER A 111 4.52 13.74 -9.26
C SER A 111 3.80 14.03 -7.94
N HIS A 112 3.44 13.00 -7.18
CA HIS A 112 2.68 13.15 -5.95
C HIS A 112 3.58 13.47 -4.74
N PRO A 113 3.28 14.48 -3.90
CA PRO A 113 4.15 14.89 -2.77
C PRO A 113 4.34 13.81 -1.69
N ARG A 114 3.43 12.82 -1.64
CA ARG A 114 3.48 11.65 -0.75
C ARG A 114 3.92 10.36 -1.45
N GLY A 115 4.30 10.44 -2.73
CA GLY A 115 4.68 9.29 -3.54
C GLY A 115 6.19 9.16 -3.73
N LYS A 116 6.67 7.92 -3.83
CA LYS A 116 8.05 7.60 -4.18
C LYS A 116 8.07 6.41 -5.14
N ILE A 117 8.81 6.55 -6.24
CA ILE A 117 9.22 5.40 -7.05
C ILE A 117 10.43 4.75 -6.39
N ILE A 118 10.35 3.42 -6.22
CA ILE A 118 11.37 2.58 -5.63
C ILE A 118 11.83 1.60 -6.72
N GLU A 119 13.04 1.80 -7.23
CA GLU A 119 13.65 0.91 -8.24
C GLU A 119 14.47 -0.21 -7.58
N ASP A 120 14.82 -0.05 -6.29
CA ASP A 120 15.59 -1.00 -5.50
C ASP A 120 14.99 -1.15 -4.10
N LEU A 121 14.72 -2.40 -3.68
CA LEU A 121 14.16 -2.68 -2.35
C LEU A 121 15.06 -2.20 -1.21
N ARG A 122 16.37 -2.04 -1.45
CA ARG A 122 17.32 -1.50 -0.47
C ARG A 122 17.07 -0.03 -0.14
N ASP A 123 16.31 0.69 -0.96
CA ASP A 123 15.94 2.09 -0.70
C ASP A 123 14.76 2.22 0.27
N ILE A 124 14.03 1.14 0.54
CA ILE A 124 12.83 1.15 1.38
C ILE A 124 13.12 1.70 2.78
N PRO A 125 14.15 1.25 3.53
CA PRO A 125 14.40 1.75 4.88
C PRO A 125 14.61 3.27 4.91
N ARG A 126 15.40 3.81 3.97
CA ARG A 126 15.67 5.25 3.87
C ARG A 126 14.41 6.06 3.58
N PHE A 127 13.52 5.54 2.75
CA PHE A 127 12.26 6.20 2.45
C PHE A 127 11.25 6.10 3.60
N ALA A 128 11.11 4.91 4.19
CA ALA A 128 10.09 4.64 5.19
C ALA A 128 10.42 5.30 6.53
N PHE A 129 11.68 5.26 6.97
CA PHE A 129 12.09 5.61 8.33
C PHE A 129 12.96 6.88 8.44
N GLY A 130 13.43 7.44 7.31
CA GLY A 130 14.35 8.59 7.27
C GLY A 130 15.81 8.18 7.13
#